data_AF-A0A0P4UZX4-F1
#
_entry.id   AF-A0A0P4UZX4-F1
#
_cell.length_a   1.000
_cell.length_b   1.000
_cell.length_c   1.000
_cell.angle_alpha   90.00
_cell.angle_beta   90.00
_cell.angle_gamma   90.00
#
_symmetry.space_group_name_H-M   'P 1'
#
loop_
_entity.id
_entity.type
_entity.pdbx_description
1 polymer ?
#
loop_
_entity_poly.entity_id
_entity_poly.type
_entity_poly.pdbx_seq_one_letter_code
_entity_poly.pdbx_strand_id
1 'polypeptide(L)' 'MTTEERIIETIHQLDPDQQQKVWEFINTLPKPTEKAEISPLGKKLREIRAQIVASGEPLLSREELDRELAERRGGTST' A
#
# COMPACT_ATOMS: atom_id res chain seq x y z
N MET A 1 3.64 26.95 -10.58
CA MET A 1 2.28 26.69 -10.10
C MET A 1 2.21 25.28 -9.54
N THR A 2 2.00 25.15 -8.25
CA THR A 2 1.94 23.86 -7.53
C THR A 2 0.56 23.20 -7.70
N THR A 3 0.46 21.91 -7.36
CA THR A 3 -0.84 21.20 -7.38
C THR A 3 -1.84 21.83 -6.41
N GLU A 4 -1.38 22.30 -5.26
CA GLU A 4 -2.20 22.97 -4.25
C GLU A 4 -2.77 24.28 -4.78
N GLU A 5 -1.92 25.13 -5.37
CA GLU A 5 -2.34 26.40 -5.98
C GLU A 5 -3.43 26.20 -7.03
N ARG A 6 -3.29 25.17 -7.88
CA ARG A 6 -4.30 24.81 -8.90
C ARG A 6 -5.65 24.43 -8.30
N ILE A 7 -5.64 23.65 -7.22
CA ILE A 7 -6.86 23.20 -6.56
C ILE A 7 -7.60 24.41 -5.95
N ILE A 8 -6.87 25.29 -5.26
CA ILE A 8 -7.43 26.50 -4.65
C ILE A 8 -8.05 27.41 -5.72
N GLU A 9 -7.32 27.66 -6.80
CA GLU A 9 -7.82 28.49 -7.91
C GLU A 9 -9.08 27.89 -8.54
N THR A 10 -9.11 26.56 -8.73
CA THR A 10 -10.27 25.87 -9.29
C THR A 10 -11.49 26.00 -8.38
N ILE A 11 -11.32 25.83 -7.06
CA ILE A 11 -12.42 25.93 -6.09
C ILE A 11 -13.00 27.35 -6.04
N HIS A 12 -12.17 28.40 -6.14
CA HIS A 12 -12.64 29.79 -6.17
C HIS A 12 -13.51 30.14 -7.39
N GLN A 13 -13.38 29.41 -8.49
CA GLN A 13 -14.19 29.62 -9.69
C GLN A 13 -15.55 28.91 -9.65
N LEU A 14 -15.78 28.05 -8.65
CA LEU A 14 -17.03 27.32 -8.48
C LEU A 14 -18.09 28.17 -7.78
N ASP A 15 -19.36 27.93 -8.13
CA ASP A 15 -20.50 28.51 -7.42
C ASP A 15 -20.69 27.89 -6.01
N PRO A 16 -21.49 28.51 -5.12
CA PRO A 16 -21.68 28.01 -3.75
C PRO A 16 -22.17 26.56 -3.65
N ASP A 17 -23.05 26.12 -4.57
CA ASP A 17 -23.58 24.75 -4.55
C ASP A 17 -22.48 23.75 -4.95
N GLN A 18 -21.64 24.12 -5.91
CA GLN A 18 -20.49 23.33 -6.34
C GLN A 18 -19.41 23.26 -5.25
N GLN A 19 -19.14 24.37 -4.55
CA GLN A 19 -18.21 24.39 -3.40
C GLN A 19 -18.69 23.45 -2.29
N GLN A 20 -20.00 23.44 -2.00
CA GLN A 20 -20.59 22.54 -1.02
C GLN A 20 -20.42 21.06 -1.42
N LYS A 21 -20.59 20.71 -2.70
CA LYS A 21 -20.36 19.33 -3.19
C LYS A 21 -18.89 18.90 -3.04
N VAL A 22 -17.95 19.81 -3.28
CA VAL A 22 -16.52 19.54 -3.05
C VAL A 22 -16.26 19.28 -1.56
N TRP A 23 -16.88 20.06 -0.68
CA TRP A 23 -16.76 19.87 0.77
C TRP A 23 -17.31 18.51 1.21
N GLU A 24 -18.49 18.12 0.72
CA GLU A 24 -19.07 16.80 0.99
C GLU A 24 -18.16 15.67 0.49
N PHE A 25 -17.63 15.79 -0.73
CA PHE A 25 -16.68 14.82 -1.27
C PHE A 25 -15.43 14.69 -0.40
N ILE A 26 -14.82 15.79 0.03
CA ILE A 26 -13.63 15.77 0.89
C ILE A 26 -13.91 15.00 2.19
N ASN A 27 -15.10 15.17 2.77
CA ASN A 27 -15.50 14.44 3.98
C ASN A 27 -15.73 12.93 3.76
N THR A 28 -15.95 12.50 2.51
CA THR A 28 -16.02 11.07 2.15
C THR A 28 -14.65 10.44 1.92
N LEU A 29 -13.60 11.25 1.74
CA LEU A 29 -12.27 10.71 1.52
C LEU A 29 -11.83 9.91 2.75
N PRO A 30 -11.21 8.73 2.55
CA PRO A 30 -10.62 8.01 3.66
C PRO A 30 -9.62 8.94 4.32
N LYS A 31 -9.74 9.12 5.63
CA LYS A 31 -8.70 9.81 6.40
C LYS A 31 -7.38 9.13 6.04
N PRO A 32 -6.28 9.89 5.84
CA PRO A 32 -4.97 9.29 5.74
C PRO A 32 -4.80 8.46 7.00
N THR A 33 -4.97 7.14 6.88
CA THR A 33 -4.57 6.25 7.94
C THR A 33 -3.08 6.46 8.05
N GLU A 34 -2.59 6.67 9.27
CA GLU A 34 -1.15 6.57 9.50
C GLU A 34 -0.72 5.29 8.82
N LYS A 35 0.12 5.42 7.77
CA LYS A 35 0.63 4.26 7.06
C LYS A 35 1.30 3.45 8.15
N ALA A 36 0.69 2.31 8.52
CA ALA A 36 1.21 1.48 9.59
C ALA A 36 2.70 1.32 9.34
N GLU A 37 3.51 1.76 10.30
CA GLU A 37 4.95 1.76 10.11
C GLU A 37 5.36 0.33 9.78
N ILE A 38 5.89 0.14 8.58
CA ILE A 38 6.35 -1.17 8.15
C ILE A 38 7.51 -1.52 9.09
N SER A 39 7.36 -2.60 9.83
CA SER A 39 8.41 -3.08 10.73
C SER A 39 9.73 -3.24 9.97
N PRO A 40 10.89 -3.13 10.64
CA PRO A 40 12.18 -3.36 9.99
C PRO A 40 12.25 -4.70 9.24
N LEU A 41 11.64 -5.75 9.81
CA LEU A 41 11.50 -7.05 9.15
C LEU A 41 10.63 -6.96 7.89
N GLY A 42 9.48 -6.27 7.95
CA GLY A 42 8.61 -6.07 6.80
C GLY A 42 9.29 -5.32 5.65
N LYS A 43 10.15 -4.33 5.95
CA LYS A 43 10.96 -3.63 4.94
C LYS A 43 11.92 -4.59 4.26
N LYS A 44 12.69 -5.35 5.05
CA LYS A 44 13.64 -6.35 4.55
C LYS A 44 12.96 -7.44 3.70
N LEU A 45 11.80 -7.93 4.10
CA LEU A 45 11.04 -8.92 3.33
C LEU A 45 10.57 -8.37 1.98
N ARG A 46 10.18 -7.08 1.92
CA ARG A 46 9.81 -6.42 0.65
C ARG A 46 11.00 -6.26 -0.28
N GLU A 47 12.17 -5.93 0.26
CA GLU A 47 13.42 -5.84 -0.52
C GLU A 47 13.81 -7.21 -1.10
N ILE A 48 13.78 -8.28 -0.29
CA ILE A 48 14.04 -9.65 -0.76
C ILE A 48 13.06 -10.04 -1.86
N ARG A 49 11.75 -9.76 -1.67
CA ARG A 49 10.74 -10.03 -2.70
C ARG A 49 11.06 -9.29 -4.00
N ALA A 50 11.47 -8.02 -3.91
CA ALA A 50 11.82 -7.23 -5.09
C ALA A 50 13.03 -7.82 -5.83
N GLN A 51 14.03 -8.33 -5.10
CA GLN A 51 15.19 -9.00 -5.69
C GLN A 51 14.81 -10.28 -6.45
N ILE A 52 13.94 -11.13 -5.87
CA ILE A 52 13.46 -12.37 -6.51
C ILE A 52 12.67 -12.04 -7.79
N VAL A 53 11.78 -11.05 -7.73
CA VAL A 53 11.02 -10.61 -8.92
C VAL A 53 11.96 -10.05 -9.99
N ALA A 54 12.99 -9.30 -9.60
CA ALA A 54 13.97 -8.75 -10.53
C ALA A 54 14.90 -9.79 -11.17
N SER A 55 15.18 -10.91 -10.48
CA SER A 55 15.95 -12.02 -11.06
C SER A 55 15.15 -12.82 -12.08
N GLY A 56 13.82 -12.63 -12.14
CA GLY A 56 12.92 -13.41 -12.98
C GLY A 56 12.59 -14.79 -12.39
N GLU A 57 13.04 -15.08 -11.17
CA GLU A 57 12.65 -16.28 -10.45
C GLU A 57 11.17 -16.19 -10.03
N PRO A 58 10.38 -17.26 -10.22
CA PRO A 58 8.99 -17.27 -9.81
C PRO A 58 8.90 -17.29 -8.29
N LEU A 59 7.93 -16.53 -7.75
CA LEU A 59 7.53 -16.70 -6.35
C LEU A 59 6.79 -18.02 -6.18
N LEU A 60 6.94 -18.64 -5.01
CA LEU A 60 6.20 -19.83 -4.65
C LEU A 60 4.68 -19.58 -4.75
N SER A 61 3.97 -20.55 -5.28
CA SER A 61 2.51 -20.63 -5.17
C SER A 61 2.08 -20.82 -3.73
N ARG A 62 0.77 -20.70 -3.48
CA ARG A 62 0.23 -20.94 -2.14
C ARG A 62 0.52 -22.37 -1.67
N GLU A 63 0.37 -23.34 -2.57
CA GLU A 63 0.57 -24.77 -2.33
C GLU A 63 2.05 -25.11 -2.07
N GLU A 64 2.95 -24.48 -2.83
CA GLU A 64 4.40 -24.65 -2.65
C GLU A 64 4.87 -24.07 -1.31
N LEU A 65 4.34 -22.90 -0.93
CA LEU A 65 4.62 -22.30 0.37
C LEU A 65 4.09 -23.16 1.53
N ASP A 66 2.86 -23.67 1.41
CA ASP A 66 2.26 -24.55 2.42
C ASP A 66 3.05 -25.85 2.58
N ARG A 67 3.58 -26.42 1.47
CA ARG A 67 4.50 -27.56 1.51
C ARG A 67 5.79 -27.24 2.24
N GLU A 68 6.45 -26.14 1.88
CA GLU A 68 7.70 -25.72 2.52
C GLU A 68 7.51 -25.46 4.03
N LEU A 69 6.38 -24.86 4.42
CA LEU A 69 6.04 -24.66 5.83
C LEU A 69 5.85 -25.99 6.56
N ALA A 70 5.20 -26.97 5.94
CA ALA A 70 5.01 -28.31 6.52
C ALA A 70 6.35 -29.04 6.67
N GLU A 71 7.22 -28.99 5.66
CA GLU A 71 8.55 -29.61 5.67
C GLU A 71 9.47 -28.98 6.73
N ARG A 72 9.49 -27.64 6.83
CA ARG A 72 10.30 -26.91 7.83
C ARG A 72 9.79 -27.09 9.27
N ARG A 73 8.49 -27.34 9.48
CA ARG A 73 7.91 -27.64 10.80
C ARG A 73 8.19 -29.06 11.31
N GLY A 74 8.78 -29.93 10.48
CA GLY A 74 9.33 -31.22 10.92
C GLY A 74 10.71 -31.13 11.61
N GLY A 75 11.28 -29.92 11.73
CA GLY A 75 12.67 -29.68 12.12
C GLY A 75 13.01 -29.56 13.61
N THR A 76 12.28 -30.21 14.52
CA THR A 76 12.76 -30.48 15.90
C THR A 76 12.27 -31.86 16.36
N SER A 77 12.98 -32.91 15.98
CA SER A 77 12.96 -34.22 16.63
C SER A 77 14.33 -34.86 16.47
N THR A 78 15.29 -34.36 17.22
CA THR A 78 16.52 -35.05 17.63
C THR A 78 16.90 -34.56 19.01
#